data_AF-A0AAP8HTL5-F1
#
_entry.id   AF-A0AAP8HTL5-F1
#
_cell.length_a   1.000
_cell.length_b   1.000
_cell.length_c   1.000
_cell.angle_alpha   90.00
_cell.angle_beta   90.00
_cell.angle_gamma   90.00
#
_symmetry.space_group_name_H-M   'P 1'
#
loop_
_entity.id
_entity.type
_entity.pdbx_description
1 polymer ?
#
loop_
_entity_poly.entity_id
_entity_poly.type
_entity_poly.pdbx_seq_one_letter_code
_entity_poly.pdbx_strand_id
1 'polypeptide(L)' 'MSEKYDLKALKAALLKSDDHVIETQIFGAKAFIRRLKAAELQENEDGMKAAIDSGDMSKAAQLNVQLLLSCLMTPDGKRI' A
#
# COMPACT_ATOMS: atom_id res chain seq x y z
N MET A 1 13.74 -24.38 19.87
CA MET A 1 13.26 -24.68 18.50
C MET A 1 12.58 -23.41 18.01
N SER A 2 13.19 -22.71 17.05
CA SER A 2 12.59 -21.52 16.44
C SER A 2 11.21 -21.90 15.90
N GLU A 3 10.14 -21.23 16.35
CA GLU A 3 8.82 -21.38 15.75
C GLU A 3 8.93 -20.91 14.30
N LYS A 4 9.04 -21.88 13.39
CA LYS A 4 9.54 -21.60 12.04
C LYS A 4 8.59 -20.66 11.30
N TYR A 5 7.26 -20.76 11.50
CA TYR A 5 6.21 -19.85 11.02
C TYR A 5 4.89 -20.04 11.80
N ASP A 6 4.09 -18.98 12.02
CA ASP A 6 2.70 -19.06 12.53
C ASP A 6 1.69 -19.07 11.37
N LEU A 7 1.29 -20.29 10.97
CA LEU A 7 0.30 -20.53 9.91
C LEU A 7 -1.10 -19.98 10.23
N LYS A 8 -1.47 -19.93 11.51
CA LYS A 8 -2.81 -19.45 11.93
C LYS A 8 -2.89 -17.95 11.79
N ALA A 9 -1.87 -17.23 12.23
CA ALA A 9 -1.75 -15.78 12.03
C ALA A 9 -1.72 -15.43 10.54
N LEU A 10 -0.96 -16.16 9.72
CA LEU A 10 -0.90 -15.94 8.27
C LEU A 10 -2.28 -16.14 7.62
N LYS A 11 -2.96 -17.25 7.92
CA LYS A 11 -4.31 -17.51 7.38
C LYS A 11 -5.30 -16.43 7.79
N ALA A 12 -5.27 -15.99 9.05
CA ALA A 12 -6.12 -14.90 9.52
C ALA A 12 -5.84 -13.59 8.79
N ALA A 13 -4.58 -13.27 8.50
CA ALA A 13 -4.19 -12.09 7.74
C ALA A 13 -4.65 -12.13 6.27
N LEU A 14 -4.59 -13.30 5.63
CA LEU A 14 -5.01 -13.49 4.24
C LEU A 14 -6.53 -13.47 4.03
N LEU A 15 -7.31 -13.74 5.08
CA LEU A 15 -8.78 -13.74 5.03
C LEU A 15 -9.41 -12.37 5.33
N LYS A 16 -8.60 -11.35 5.64
CA LYS A 16 -9.11 -10.01 5.88
C LYS A 16 -9.56 -9.38 4.55
N SER A 17 -10.58 -8.51 4.61
CA SER A 17 -11.05 -7.79 3.43
C SER A 17 -9.91 -6.97 2.81
N ASP A 18 -9.98 -6.73 1.50
CA ASP A 18 -8.96 -5.97 0.78
C ASP A 18 -8.70 -4.58 1.38
N ASP A 19 -9.75 -3.92 1.88
CA ASP A 19 -9.67 -2.60 2.52
C ASP A 19 -9.35 -2.69 4.02
N HIS A 20 -8.79 -3.82 4.48
CA HIS A 20 -8.45 -3.98 5.89
C HIS A 20 -7.36 -3.01 6.31
N VAL A 21 -7.72 -2.17 7.26
CA VAL A 21 -6.83 -1.20 7.89
C VAL A 21 -6.01 -1.85 8.99
N ILE A 22 -4.71 -1.61 8.95
CA ILE A 22 -3.72 -2.05 9.93
C ILE A 22 -3.22 -0.81 10.67
N GLU A 23 -3.33 -0.84 12.00
CA GLU A 23 -2.68 0.16 12.85
C GLU A 23 -1.16 -0.09 12.90
N THR A 24 -0.38 0.97 12.71
CA THR A 24 1.09 0.93 12.74
C THR A 24 1.65 2.28 13.25
N GLN A 25 2.97 2.40 13.27
CA GLN A 25 3.68 3.63 13.63
C GLN A 25 4.56 4.10 12.47
N ILE A 26 4.42 5.36 12.07
CA ILE A 26 5.24 6.01 11.04
C ILE A 26 5.87 7.26 11.66
N PHE A 27 7.21 7.36 11.63
CA PHE A 27 7.97 8.47 12.24
C PHE A 27 7.59 8.77 13.70
N GLY A 28 7.26 7.74 14.48
CA GLY A 28 6.84 7.90 15.87
C GLY A 28 5.35 8.23 16.05
N ALA A 29 4.61 8.56 15.00
CA ALA A 29 3.18 8.85 15.04
C ALA A 29 2.34 7.59 14.76
N LYS A 30 1.20 7.47 15.47
CA LYS A 30 0.20 6.43 15.18
C LYS A 30 -0.39 6.68 13.79
N ALA A 31 -0.42 5.65 12.97
CA ALA A 31 -0.91 5.68 11.61
C ALA A 31 -1.74 4.44 11.30
N PHE A 32 -2.52 4.52 10.23
CA PHE A 32 -3.39 3.44 9.76
C PHE A 32 -3.11 3.24 8.28
N ILE A 33 -2.83 2.02 7.88
CA ILE A 33 -2.46 1.68 6.50
C ILE A 33 -3.31 0.53 5.96
N ARG A 34 -3.50 0.49 4.64
CA ARG A 34 -4.04 -0.70 3.95
C ARG A 34 -2.98 -1.37 3.10
N ARG A 35 -3.25 -2.62 2.71
CA ARG A 35 -2.45 -3.32 1.70
C ARG A 35 -2.81 -2.80 0.30
N LEU A 36 -1.81 -2.59 -0.54
CA LEU A 36 -2.02 -2.35 -1.97
C LEU A 36 -2.38 -3.65 -2.69
N LYS A 37 -3.35 -3.57 -3.60
CA LYS A 37 -3.69 -4.69 -4.48
C LYS A 37 -2.68 -4.77 -5.62
N ALA A 38 -2.49 -5.97 -6.16
CA ALA A 38 -1.60 -6.18 -7.30
C ALA A 38 -2.00 -5.32 -8.51
N ALA A 39 -3.31 -5.17 -8.76
CA ALA A 39 -3.82 -4.30 -9.83
C ALA A 39 -3.39 -2.83 -9.64
N GLU A 40 -3.43 -2.29 -8.42
CA GLU A 40 -3.03 -0.90 -8.14
C GLU A 40 -1.52 -0.70 -8.35
N LEU A 41 -0.71 -1.71 -8.03
CA LEU A 41 0.73 -1.68 -8.31
C LEU A 41 0.99 -1.67 -9.81
N GLN A 42 0.31 -2.55 -10.55
CA GLN A 42 0.44 -2.66 -12.00
C GLN A 42 -0.02 -1.37 -12.70
N GLU A 43 -1.16 -0.81 -12.31
CA GLU A 43 -1.65 0.47 -12.84
C GLU A 43 -0.64 1.62 -12.62
N ASN A 44 0.02 1.65 -11.46
CA ASN A 44 1.07 2.64 -11.19
C ASN A 44 2.31 2.41 -12.06
N GLU A 45 2.74 1.15 -12.23
CA GLU A 45 3.88 0.79 -13.09
C GLU A 45 3.63 1.19 -14.56
N ASP A 46 2.46 0.85 -15.09
CA ASP A 46 2.06 1.20 -16.46
C ASP A 46 1.99 2.72 -16.64
N GLY A 47 1.39 3.44 -15.67
CA GLY A 47 1.31 4.90 -15.69
C GLY A 47 2.67 5.59 -15.60
N MET A 48 3.57 5.08 -14.74
CA MET A 48 4.93 5.59 -14.64
C MET A 48 5.71 5.39 -15.93
N LYS A 49 5.61 4.19 -16.52
CA LYS A 49 6.27 3.90 -17.79
C LYS A 49 5.82 4.87 -18.88
N ALA A 50 4.51 5.08 -19.00
CA ALA A 50 3.97 6.05 -19.97
C ALA A 50 4.49 7.47 -19.73
N ALA A 51 4.59 7.92 -18.47
CA ALA A 51 5.12 9.23 -18.13
C ALA A 51 6.62 9.37 -18.46
N ILE A 52 7.42 8.32 -18.22
CA ILE A 52 8.84 8.30 -18.59
C ILE A 52 8.99 8.32 -20.11
N ASP A 53 8.22 7.51 -20.83
CA ASP A 53 8.25 7.43 -22.30
C ASP A 53 7.85 8.76 -22.94
N SER A 54 6.99 9.56 -22.29
CA SER A 54 6.63 10.92 -22.72
C SER A 54 7.59 12.01 -22.24
N GLY A 55 8.65 11.67 -21.52
CA GLY A 55 9.63 12.62 -20.97
C GLY A 55 9.14 13.42 -19.74
N ASP A 56 7.99 13.08 -19.18
CA ASP A 56 7.41 13.75 -18.00
C ASP A 56 7.83 13.03 -16.71
N MET A 57 9.09 13.24 -16.33
CA MET A 57 9.65 12.69 -15.10
C MET A 57 8.96 13.22 -13.83
N SER A 58 8.36 14.41 -13.89
CA SER A 58 7.61 14.97 -12.76
C SER A 58 6.35 14.14 -12.51
N LYS A 59 5.61 13.82 -13.57
CA LYS A 59 4.43 12.97 -13.48
C LYS A 59 4.78 11.57 -12.99
N ALA A 60 5.87 10.98 -13.47
CA ALA A 60 6.33 9.68 -12.97
C ALA A 60 6.59 9.70 -11.45
N ALA A 61 7.28 10.73 -10.95
CA ALA A 61 7.52 10.89 -9.50
C ALA A 61 6.21 11.11 -8.72
N GLN A 62 5.27 11.90 -9.26
CA GLN A 62 3.98 12.14 -8.62
C GLN A 62 3.15 10.86 -8.48
N LEU A 63 3.15 9.98 -9.48
CA LEU A 63 2.42 8.70 -9.42
C LEU A 63 2.88 7.84 -8.24
N ASN A 64 4.20 7.72 -8.02
CA ASN A 64 4.74 7.01 -6.87
C ASN A 64 4.32 7.61 -5.53
N VAL A 65 4.35 8.94 -5.41
CA VAL A 65 3.91 9.62 -4.18
C VAL A 65 2.42 9.40 -3.96
N GLN A 66 1.60 9.50 -5.01
CA GLN A 66 0.16 9.24 -4.93
C GLN A 66 -0.14 7.81 -4.51
N LEU A 67 0.59 6.82 -5.04
CA LEU A 67 0.46 5.42 -4.63
C LEU A 67 0.75 5.27 -3.13
N LEU A 68 1.84 5.83 -2.62
CA LEU A 68 2.20 5.80 -1.20
C LEU A 68 1.14 6.48 -0.32
N LEU A 69 0.63 7.64 -0.73
CA LEU A 69 -0.42 8.35 -0.01
C LEU A 69 -1.73 7.56 0.01
N SER A 70 -2.04 6.83 -1.06
CA SER A 70 -3.24 5.99 -1.13
C SER A 70 -3.25 4.83 -0.13
N CYS A 71 -2.09 4.51 0.45
CA CYS A 71 -1.96 3.51 1.52
C CYS A 71 -2.41 4.05 2.88
N LEU A 72 -2.35 5.38 3.08
CA LEU A 72 -2.68 6.01 4.34
C LEU A 72 -4.20 6.13 4.47
N MET A 73 -4.71 5.59 5.57
CA MET A 73 -6.13 5.49 5.84
C MET A 73 -6.47 6.22 7.14
N THR A 74 -7.73 6.58 7.29
CA THR A 74 -8.35 6.87 8.58
C THR A 74 -8.65 5.56 9.32
N PRO A 75 -8.91 5.60 10.64
CA PRO A 75 -9.26 4.39 11.41
C PRO A 75 -10.51 3.68 10.90
N ASP A 76 -11.44 4.41 10.28
CA ASP A 76 -12.69 3.90 9.69
C ASP A 76 -12.55 3.45 8.23
N GLY A 77 -11.32 3.40 7.69
CA GLY A 77 -11.05 2.85 6.36
C GLY A 77 -11.31 3.80 5.20
N LYS A 78 -11.33 5.11 5.44
CA LYS A 78 -11.33 6.12 4.37
C LYS A 78 -9.90 6.54 4.04
N ARG A 79 -9.67 7.02 2.82
CA ARG A 79 -8.37 7.61 2.43
C ARG A 79 -8.23 9.00 3.07
N ILE A 80 -7.01 9.36 3.46
CA ILE A 80 -6.67 10.72 3.92
C ILE A 80 -6.58 11.68 2.73
#